data_AF-A0A2S6GWP6-F1
#
_entry.id   AF-A0A2S6GWP6-F1
#
_cell.length_a   1.000
_cell.length_b   1.000
_cell.length_c   1.000
_cell.angle_alpha   90.00
_cell.angle_beta   90.00
_cell.angle_gamma   90.00
#
_symmetry.space_group_name_H-M   'P 1'
#
loop_
_entity.id
_entity.type
_entity.pdbx_description
1 polymer ?
#
loop_
_entity_poly.entity_id
_entity_poly.type
_entity_poly.pdbx_seq_one_letter_code
_entity_poly.pdbx_strand_id
1 'polypeptide(L)'
;MGAQLAGNNADYDVLVVGSGFGGSVAALRLVEKGYRVAVVEAGRRFADDEFAKTSWDLRNYLWAPALGCYGIQRIHLLKDVLVLAGAGVGGGSLVYANTLYRPLKPFYADRQWAHITDWESELAPHYDQATRMLGVVTNPTVTPSDEVMRKVAADMGVADSYHPTPVGVFFGAPGERAQDPYFGGAGPERTGCTECGSCMTGCRVGAKNTLVKNYLYLAEKAGARIVPLTTVTAVRPRGDGSFEVDLRKTGTRSKRFRTTVTAGQVVLAAGTWGTQNLLHAMRDTGTLPRLSSRLGELTRTNSEAILGAGRTSVDPSVDYSRGVAITSSFHPDANTHIEPVRYGKGSNAMSLLQTIATDGTSPVPRWRQALRFMARHPVQTAKLLQGYRWSERTVILLVMQSLDNSITTYTRPGLFGRRYTSRQGHGEPNPSFIPAGQVANELTARHIGGMPGGTWGDLADVPITAHFIGGCPIGTSPDDSVIDPYHRVHGYPGLSVVDGAAITANLGVNPSLTITAQAERAFSLWPNKGEPDPRPDPGTPYRRVDPVDPVAPTVPASAPAALRPTAVPPRADACD
;
A
#
# COMPACT_ATOMS: atom_id res chain seq x y z
N MET A 1 -24.52 21.82 -14.40
CA MET A 1 -25.36 20.77 -15.02
C MET A 1 -24.80 19.44 -14.54
N GLY A 2 -25.35 18.92 -13.45
CA GLY A 2 -25.03 17.57 -12.97
C GLY A 2 -25.46 16.57 -14.04
N ALA A 3 -24.49 15.82 -14.57
CA ALA A 3 -24.77 14.81 -15.58
C ALA A 3 -25.57 13.67 -14.92
N GLN A 4 -26.90 13.72 -15.06
CA GLN A 4 -27.71 12.52 -14.97
C GLN A 4 -27.10 11.47 -15.90
N LEU A 5 -26.81 10.28 -15.36
CA LEU A 5 -26.41 9.11 -16.15
C LEU A 5 -27.62 8.60 -16.95
N ALA A 6 -28.13 9.41 -17.87
CA ALA A 6 -29.16 9.02 -18.81
C ALA A 6 -28.50 8.18 -19.91
N GLY A 7 -28.76 6.87 -19.89
CA GLY A 7 -28.66 5.96 -21.04
C GLY A 7 -27.45 6.11 -21.97
N ASN A 8 -26.22 6.03 -21.46
CA ASN A 8 -25.03 5.97 -22.33
C ASN A 8 -24.70 4.52 -22.69
N ASN A 9 -24.53 4.24 -23.99
CA ASN A 9 -24.05 2.98 -24.58
C ASN A 9 -22.57 2.66 -24.22
N ALA A 10 -22.11 3.02 -23.03
CA ALA A 10 -20.78 2.67 -22.55
C ALA A 10 -20.72 1.17 -22.20
N ASP A 11 -19.58 0.55 -22.48
CA ASP A 11 -19.33 -0.87 -22.16
C ASP A 11 -19.50 -1.12 -20.64
N TYR A 12 -19.08 -0.15 -19.83
CA TYR A 12 -19.23 -0.16 -18.37
C TYR A 12 -19.75 1.18 -17.85
N ASP A 13 -20.48 1.16 -16.72
CA ASP A 13 -20.86 2.40 -16.05
C ASP A 13 -19.62 2.98 -15.34
N VAL A 14 -18.82 2.11 -14.70
CA VAL A 14 -17.54 2.49 -14.08
C VAL A 14 -16.44 1.49 -14.43
N LEU A 15 -15.28 2.00 -14.85
CA LEU A 15 -14.06 1.21 -15.03
C LEU A 15 -13.03 1.58 -13.97
N VAL A 16 -12.61 0.60 -13.18
CA VAL A 16 -11.58 0.72 -12.15
C VAL A 16 -10.24 0.24 -12.71
N VAL A 17 -9.21 1.08 -12.62
CA VAL A 17 -7.86 0.79 -13.06
C VAL A 17 -7.03 0.35 -11.85
N GLY A 18 -6.81 -0.96 -11.72
CA GLY A 18 -6.08 -1.57 -10.60
C GLY A 18 -7.00 -2.17 -9.53
N SER A 19 -6.58 -3.31 -9.00
CA SER A 19 -7.38 -4.12 -8.07
C SER A 19 -6.84 -4.12 -6.63
N GLY A 20 -6.02 -3.13 -6.27
CA GLY A 20 -5.50 -2.92 -4.91
C GLY A 20 -6.57 -2.40 -3.94
N PHE A 21 -6.17 -1.95 -2.74
CA PHE A 21 -7.08 -1.56 -1.66
C PHE A 21 -8.20 -0.62 -2.12
N GLY A 22 -7.86 0.55 -2.65
CA GLY A 22 -8.86 1.50 -3.14
C GLY A 22 -9.73 0.98 -4.29
N GLY A 23 -9.12 0.26 -5.25
CA GLY A 23 -9.84 -0.29 -6.39
C GLY A 23 -10.79 -1.43 -6.02
N SER A 24 -10.46 -2.21 -5.00
CA SER A 24 -11.34 -3.27 -4.48
C SER A 24 -12.56 -2.73 -3.74
N VAL A 25 -12.38 -1.65 -2.97
CA VAL A 25 -13.50 -0.93 -2.34
C VAL A 25 -14.38 -0.31 -3.41
N ALA A 26 -13.78 0.38 -4.40
CA ALA A 26 -14.50 0.93 -5.54
C ALA A 26 -15.35 -0.13 -6.23
N ALA A 27 -14.75 -1.29 -6.53
CA ALA A 27 -15.44 -2.39 -7.16
C ALA A 27 -16.67 -2.79 -6.36
N LEU A 28 -16.51 -3.14 -5.08
CA LEU A 28 -17.60 -3.62 -4.23
C LEU A 28 -18.70 -2.57 -4.05
N ARG A 29 -18.34 -1.36 -3.59
CA ARG A 29 -19.32 -0.34 -3.24
C ARG A 29 -20.11 0.14 -4.44
N LEU A 30 -19.50 0.16 -5.63
CA LEU A 30 -20.21 0.55 -6.84
C LEU A 30 -21.14 -0.54 -7.37
N VAL A 31 -20.79 -1.84 -7.30
CA VAL A 31 -21.79 -2.87 -7.65
C VAL A 31 -22.95 -2.90 -6.65
N GLU A 32 -22.69 -2.69 -5.35
CA GLU A 32 -23.75 -2.58 -4.33
C GLU A 32 -24.72 -1.41 -4.61
N LYS A 33 -24.23 -0.36 -5.29
CA LYS A 33 -25.00 0.82 -5.73
C LYS A 33 -25.67 0.65 -7.11
N GLY A 34 -25.58 -0.55 -7.70
CA GLY A 34 -26.24 -0.90 -8.97
C GLY A 34 -25.46 -0.55 -10.24
N TYR A 35 -24.19 -0.15 -10.13
CA TYR A 35 -23.35 0.15 -11.30
C TYR A 35 -22.82 -1.13 -11.96
N ARG A 36 -22.70 -1.11 -13.30
CA ARG A 36 -21.95 -2.12 -14.07
C ARG A 36 -20.46 -1.80 -14.00
N VAL A 37 -19.70 -2.61 -13.24
CA VAL A 37 -18.29 -2.32 -12.94
C VAL A 37 -17.35 -3.32 -13.60
N ALA A 38 -16.28 -2.81 -14.21
CA ALA A 38 -15.09 -3.60 -14.56
C ALA A 38 -13.86 -3.14 -13.79
N VAL A 39 -13.00 -4.09 -13.42
CA VAL A 39 -11.70 -3.84 -12.78
C VAL A 39 -10.60 -4.38 -13.70
N VAL A 40 -9.76 -3.51 -14.21
CA VAL A 40 -8.63 -3.88 -15.08
C VAL A 40 -7.36 -3.97 -14.25
N GLU A 41 -6.73 -5.14 -14.23
CA GLU A 41 -5.52 -5.41 -13.44
C GLU A 41 -4.36 -5.84 -14.35
N ALA A 42 -3.21 -5.16 -14.22
CA ALA A 42 -2.01 -5.51 -14.98
C ALA A 42 -1.44 -6.87 -14.56
N GLY A 43 -1.54 -7.19 -13.27
CA GLY A 43 -1.12 -8.46 -12.69
C GLY A 43 -2.00 -9.66 -13.05
N ARG A 44 -1.48 -10.87 -12.80
CA ARG A 44 -2.26 -12.10 -12.92
C ARG A 44 -3.10 -12.37 -11.67
N ARG A 45 -4.11 -13.23 -11.80
CA ARG A 45 -4.78 -13.85 -10.65
C ARG A 45 -3.94 -15.02 -10.14
N PHE A 46 -3.97 -15.23 -8.83
CA PHE A 46 -3.33 -16.35 -8.16
C PHE A 46 -4.37 -17.12 -7.35
N ALA A 47 -4.38 -18.43 -7.47
CA ALA A 47 -4.86 -19.31 -6.42
C ALA A 47 -3.82 -19.42 -5.31
N ASP A 48 -4.24 -19.84 -4.11
CA ASP A 48 -3.37 -19.89 -2.93
C ASP A 48 -2.14 -20.81 -3.15
N ASP A 49 -2.29 -21.91 -3.88
CA ASP A 49 -1.22 -22.85 -4.19
C ASP A 49 -0.30 -22.41 -5.33
N GLU A 50 -0.62 -21.32 -6.04
CA GLU A 50 0.19 -20.74 -7.12
C GLU A 50 1.23 -19.70 -6.63
N PHE A 51 1.11 -19.19 -5.40
CA PHE A 51 2.12 -18.27 -4.86
C PHE A 51 3.48 -18.95 -4.74
N ALA A 52 4.56 -18.19 -4.88
CA ALA A 52 5.92 -18.73 -4.79
C ALA A 52 6.13 -19.48 -3.45
N LYS A 53 6.59 -20.74 -3.52
CA LYS A 53 6.93 -21.52 -2.30
C LYS A 53 8.07 -20.86 -1.52
N THR A 54 9.03 -20.27 -2.24
CA THR A 54 10.11 -19.46 -1.69
C THR A 54 10.36 -18.28 -2.62
N SER A 55 10.98 -17.21 -2.11
CA SER A 55 11.37 -16.07 -2.95
C SER A 55 12.41 -16.38 -4.03
N TRP A 56 13.01 -17.58 -4.05
CA TRP A 56 13.89 -18.04 -5.15
C TRP A 56 13.12 -18.51 -6.38
N ASP A 57 11.81 -18.76 -6.28
CA ASP A 57 10.95 -18.93 -7.46
C ASP A 57 10.70 -17.57 -8.11
N LEU A 58 11.73 -17.02 -8.75
CA LEU A 58 11.74 -15.65 -9.26
C LEU A 58 10.64 -15.40 -10.29
N ARG A 59 10.20 -16.43 -11.04
CA ARG A 59 9.13 -16.30 -12.04
C ARG A 59 7.77 -16.02 -11.41
N ASN A 60 7.49 -16.66 -10.27
CA ASN A 60 6.24 -16.50 -9.51
C ASN A 60 6.36 -15.50 -8.36
N TYR A 61 7.57 -15.06 -8.00
CA TYR A 61 7.80 -14.03 -6.98
C TYR A 61 7.98 -12.64 -7.57
N LEU A 62 8.84 -12.44 -8.58
CA LEU A 62 9.13 -11.12 -9.14
C LEU A 62 8.16 -10.73 -10.25
N TRP A 63 7.76 -9.47 -10.27
CA TRP A 63 7.02 -8.83 -11.35
C TRP A 63 7.98 -8.19 -12.35
N ALA A 64 8.28 -8.90 -13.44
CA ALA A 64 9.07 -8.41 -14.57
C ALA A 64 8.50 -9.00 -15.87
N PRO A 65 7.33 -8.53 -16.34
CA PRO A 65 6.57 -9.19 -17.39
C PRO A 65 7.31 -9.22 -18.74
N ALA A 66 8.20 -8.25 -18.99
CA ALA A 66 9.09 -8.26 -20.16
C ALA A 66 10.10 -9.43 -20.17
N LEU A 67 10.38 -10.00 -19.00
CA LEU A 67 11.27 -11.16 -18.81
C LEU A 67 10.46 -12.46 -18.55
N GLY A 68 9.14 -12.42 -18.69
CA GLY A 68 8.27 -13.56 -18.42
C GLY A 68 8.02 -13.84 -16.94
N CYS A 69 8.40 -12.94 -16.02
CA CYS A 69 8.10 -13.07 -14.60
C CYS A 69 6.81 -12.30 -14.27
N TYR A 70 5.81 -13.00 -13.69
CA TYR A 70 4.49 -12.46 -13.40
C TYR A 70 4.13 -12.62 -11.92
N GLY A 71 5.13 -12.57 -11.05
CA GLY A 71 4.98 -12.71 -9.60
C GLY A 71 4.42 -11.49 -8.88
N ILE A 72 4.26 -11.60 -7.56
CA ILE A 72 3.58 -10.59 -6.75
C ILE A 72 4.45 -9.40 -6.32
N GLN A 73 5.78 -9.55 -6.28
CA GLN A 73 6.72 -8.52 -5.83
C GLN A 73 7.16 -7.65 -7.00
N ARG A 74 6.77 -6.39 -6.97
CA ARG A 74 7.19 -5.35 -7.92
C ARG A 74 8.23 -4.45 -7.28
N ILE A 75 9.21 -4.02 -8.06
CA ILE A 75 10.29 -3.13 -7.62
C ILE A 75 10.41 -1.99 -8.62
N HIS A 76 10.38 -0.74 -8.14
CA HIS A 76 10.56 0.46 -8.95
C HIS A 76 11.72 1.30 -8.43
N LEU A 77 12.67 1.61 -9.30
CA LEU A 77 13.77 2.50 -8.99
C LEU A 77 13.45 3.92 -9.50
N LEU A 78 13.34 4.87 -8.57
CA LEU A 78 13.39 6.30 -8.85
C LEU A 78 14.79 6.84 -8.51
N LYS A 79 15.01 8.15 -8.71
CA LYS A 79 16.33 8.74 -8.45
C LYS A 79 16.67 8.71 -6.96
N ASP A 80 15.68 9.01 -6.12
CA ASP A 80 15.88 9.27 -4.69
C ASP A 80 15.28 8.15 -3.81
N VAL A 81 14.69 7.09 -4.40
CA VAL A 81 14.04 6.01 -3.65
C VAL A 81 13.91 4.72 -4.47
N LEU A 82 14.06 3.58 -3.80
CA LEU A 82 13.67 2.25 -4.31
C LEU A 82 12.33 1.83 -3.68
N VAL A 83 11.30 1.62 -4.50
CA VAL A 83 9.94 1.31 -4.05
C VAL A 83 9.64 -0.18 -4.23
N LEU A 84 9.19 -0.82 -3.16
CA LEU A 84 8.61 -2.16 -3.16
C LEU A 84 7.09 -2.06 -3.25
N ALA A 85 6.46 -2.81 -4.16
CA ALA A 85 5.02 -2.78 -4.39
C ALA A 85 4.47 -4.17 -4.75
N GLY A 86 3.14 -4.31 -4.72
CA GLY A 86 2.44 -5.54 -5.13
C GLY A 86 1.97 -5.52 -6.59
N ALA A 87 1.87 -6.70 -7.20
CA ALA A 87 1.28 -6.92 -8.51
C ALA A 87 0.40 -8.17 -8.52
N GLY A 88 -0.78 -8.10 -9.13
CA GLY A 88 -1.73 -9.21 -9.18
C GLY A 88 -3.14 -8.77 -8.87
N VAL A 89 -4.11 -9.63 -9.12
CA VAL A 89 -5.50 -9.38 -8.66
C VAL A 89 -5.49 -9.33 -7.14
N GLY A 90 -5.84 -8.18 -6.56
CA GLY A 90 -5.69 -7.86 -5.14
C GLY A 90 -4.47 -6.99 -4.79
N GLY A 91 -3.64 -6.63 -5.79
CA GLY A 91 -2.55 -5.66 -5.67
C GLY A 91 -1.62 -5.88 -4.47
N GLY A 92 -1.36 -4.81 -3.71
CA GLY A 92 -0.48 -4.82 -2.54
C GLY A 92 -0.84 -5.85 -1.46
N SER A 93 -2.12 -6.22 -1.32
CA SER A 93 -2.54 -7.20 -0.30
C SER A 93 -1.94 -8.59 -0.49
N LEU A 94 -1.48 -8.92 -1.71
CA LEU A 94 -0.82 -10.19 -1.98
C LEU A 94 0.56 -10.28 -1.31
N VAL A 95 1.31 -9.17 -1.28
CA VAL A 95 2.72 -9.12 -0.86
C VAL A 95 2.94 -8.39 0.48
N TYR A 96 1.95 -7.65 0.99
CA TYR A 96 2.11 -6.91 2.25
C TYR A 96 2.26 -7.82 3.49
N ALA A 97 2.80 -7.24 4.57
CA ALA A 97 2.97 -7.85 5.89
C ALA A 97 1.73 -7.75 6.79
N ASN A 98 0.59 -7.28 6.26
CA ASN A 98 -0.73 -7.29 6.88
C ASN A 98 -0.89 -6.55 8.22
N THR A 99 -0.02 -5.58 8.53
CA THR A 99 -0.21 -4.61 9.62
C THR A 99 -1.14 -3.48 9.21
N LEU A 100 -2.05 -3.12 10.13
CA LEU A 100 -3.21 -2.26 9.83
C LEU A 100 -3.44 -1.23 10.95
N TYR A 101 -2.46 -0.37 11.18
CA TYR A 101 -2.56 0.73 12.13
C TYR A 101 -3.44 1.88 11.63
N ARG A 102 -4.04 2.60 12.58
CA ARG A 102 -4.59 3.93 12.34
C ARG A 102 -3.48 4.95 12.58
N PRO A 103 -3.38 6.01 11.74
CA PRO A 103 -2.40 7.06 11.96
C PRO A 103 -2.76 7.88 13.21
N LEU A 104 -1.75 8.54 13.77
CA LEU A 104 -1.90 9.42 14.92
C LEU A 104 -2.44 10.80 14.53
N LYS A 105 -2.84 11.60 15.52
CA LYS A 105 -3.45 12.93 15.36
C LYS A 105 -2.76 13.87 14.36
N PRO A 106 -1.41 13.95 14.29
CA PRO A 106 -0.73 14.84 13.34
C PRO A 106 -1.12 14.64 11.87
N PHE A 107 -1.48 13.40 11.47
CA PHE A 107 -1.96 13.13 10.12
C PHE A 107 -3.25 13.88 9.78
N TYR A 108 -4.23 13.88 10.70
CA TYR A 108 -5.53 14.52 10.50
C TYR A 108 -5.45 16.04 10.60
N ALA A 109 -4.53 16.55 11.42
CA ALA A 109 -4.30 17.98 11.65
C ALA A 109 -3.28 18.62 10.70
N ASP A 110 -2.78 17.86 9.71
CA ASP A 110 -1.77 18.35 8.78
C ASP A 110 -2.29 19.55 7.96
N ARG A 111 -1.48 20.61 7.89
CA ARG A 111 -1.80 21.87 7.20
C ARG A 111 -2.23 21.69 5.73
N GLN A 112 -1.79 20.61 5.07
CA GLN A 112 -2.12 20.35 3.67
C GLN A 112 -3.62 20.16 3.43
N TRP A 113 -4.38 19.74 4.45
CA TRP A 113 -5.79 19.39 4.26
C TRP A 113 -6.69 19.64 5.48
N ALA A 114 -6.15 19.90 6.67
CA ALA A 114 -6.94 20.11 7.90
C ALA A 114 -7.92 21.29 7.83
N HIS A 115 -7.68 22.25 6.94
CA HIS A 115 -8.58 23.39 6.73
C HIS A 115 -9.87 23.02 5.98
N ILE A 116 -9.94 21.84 5.37
CA ILE A 116 -11.10 21.38 4.58
C ILE A 116 -12.23 20.90 5.49
N THR A 117 -11.88 20.05 6.46
CA THR A 117 -12.83 19.40 7.38
C THR A 117 -12.08 18.77 8.56
N ASP A 118 -12.81 18.36 9.60
CA ASP A 118 -12.25 17.52 10.65
C ASP A 118 -12.10 16.06 10.16
N TRP A 119 -10.94 15.75 9.62
CA TRP A 119 -10.65 14.44 9.01
C TRP A 119 -10.68 13.28 10.01
N GLU A 120 -10.43 13.53 11.29
CA GLU A 120 -10.46 12.47 12.31
C GLU A 120 -11.90 11.99 12.50
N SER A 121 -12.85 12.91 12.75
CA SER A 121 -14.27 12.52 12.86
C SER A 121 -14.84 11.98 11.56
N GLU A 122 -14.42 12.52 10.42
CA GLU A 122 -14.97 12.14 9.13
C GLU A 122 -14.49 10.76 8.65
N LEU A 123 -13.22 10.40 8.92
CA LEU A 123 -12.68 9.10 8.53
C LEU A 123 -12.93 8.01 9.58
N ALA A 124 -13.17 8.35 10.85
CA ALA A 124 -13.41 7.40 11.94
C ALA A 124 -14.38 6.25 11.59
N PRO A 125 -15.58 6.50 11.05
CA PRO A 125 -16.49 5.41 10.69
C PRO A 125 -16.00 4.54 9.55
N HIS A 126 -15.30 5.13 8.58
CA HIS A 126 -14.74 4.40 7.44
C HIS A 126 -13.53 3.57 7.84
N TYR A 127 -12.77 4.02 8.83
CA TYR A 127 -11.77 3.18 9.51
C TYR A 127 -12.43 2.00 10.22
N ASP A 128 -13.55 2.18 10.92
CA ASP A 128 -14.28 1.05 11.52
C ASP A 128 -14.71 0.03 10.46
N GLN A 129 -15.36 0.48 9.39
CA GLN A 129 -15.78 -0.39 8.30
C GLN A 129 -14.59 -1.13 7.66
N ALA A 130 -13.49 -0.42 7.37
CA ALA A 130 -12.28 -1.02 6.81
C ALA A 130 -11.63 -2.03 7.77
N THR A 131 -11.58 -1.73 9.08
CA THR A 131 -11.07 -2.62 10.13
C THR A 131 -11.88 -3.94 10.14
N ARG A 132 -13.21 -3.88 10.07
CA ARG A 132 -14.08 -5.07 10.07
C ARG A 132 -13.96 -5.87 8.77
N MET A 133 -13.95 -5.20 7.61
CA MET A 133 -13.80 -5.85 6.29
C MET A 133 -12.44 -6.55 6.13
N LEU A 134 -11.36 -5.90 6.60
CA LEU A 134 -10.00 -6.47 6.56
C LEU A 134 -9.79 -7.51 7.68
N GLY A 135 -10.72 -7.67 8.61
CA GLY A 135 -10.66 -8.67 9.67
C GLY A 135 -9.49 -8.42 10.63
N VAL A 136 -9.28 -7.16 11.00
CA VAL A 136 -8.17 -6.76 11.88
C VAL A 136 -8.36 -7.35 13.27
N VAL A 137 -7.32 -8.05 13.74
CA VAL A 137 -7.23 -8.59 15.09
C VAL A 137 -5.84 -8.28 15.66
N THR A 138 -5.72 -8.24 16.99
CA THR A 138 -4.40 -8.15 17.62
C THR A 138 -3.66 -9.48 17.45
N ASN A 139 -2.39 -9.43 17.03
CA ASN A 139 -1.53 -10.61 16.94
C ASN A 139 -1.44 -11.31 18.32
N PRO A 140 -1.85 -12.59 18.44
CA PRO A 140 -1.89 -13.30 19.71
C PRO A 140 -0.56 -13.96 20.09
N THR A 141 0.38 -14.09 19.14
CA THR A 141 1.57 -14.92 19.31
C THR A 141 2.80 -14.10 19.67
N VAL A 142 3.58 -14.61 20.63
CA VAL A 142 4.95 -14.14 20.91
C VAL A 142 5.94 -15.08 20.21
N THR A 143 6.85 -14.51 19.42
CA THR A 143 7.90 -15.21 18.69
C THR A 143 9.28 -14.85 19.21
N PRO A 144 10.35 -15.52 18.76
CA PRO A 144 11.70 -15.14 19.16
C PRO A 144 12.08 -13.70 18.80
N SER A 145 11.56 -13.16 17.69
CA SER A 145 11.76 -11.75 17.33
C SER A 145 11.11 -10.81 18.36
N ASP A 146 9.95 -11.19 18.91
CA ASP A 146 9.24 -10.40 19.92
C ASP A 146 10.03 -10.33 21.24
N GLU A 147 10.63 -11.45 21.65
CA GLU A 147 11.51 -11.48 22.83
C GLU A 147 12.72 -10.55 22.67
N VAL A 148 13.30 -10.51 21.46
CA VAL A 148 14.38 -9.58 21.14
C VAL A 148 13.88 -8.14 21.17
N MET A 149 12.72 -7.85 20.56
CA MET A 149 12.18 -6.48 20.53
C MET A 149 11.85 -5.95 21.92
N ARG A 150 11.35 -6.79 22.84
CA ARG A 150 11.13 -6.38 24.24
C ARG A 150 12.43 -5.97 24.93
N LYS A 151 13.51 -6.75 24.72
CA LYS A 151 14.83 -6.43 25.28
C LYS A 151 15.41 -5.16 24.66
N VAL A 152 15.27 -4.98 23.35
CA VAL A 152 15.71 -3.76 22.65
C VAL A 152 14.94 -2.54 23.17
N ALA A 153 13.61 -2.62 23.28
CA ALA A 153 12.80 -1.53 23.83
C ALA A 153 13.18 -1.19 25.28
N ALA A 154 13.44 -2.21 26.11
CA ALA A 154 13.92 -2.02 27.48
C ALA A 154 15.29 -1.35 27.55
N ASP A 155 16.26 -1.81 26.74
CA ASP A 155 17.60 -1.21 26.65
C ASP A 155 17.57 0.24 26.15
N MET A 156 16.56 0.58 25.34
CA MET A 156 16.31 1.95 24.86
C MET A 156 15.48 2.80 25.84
N GLY A 157 15.06 2.24 26.98
CA GLY A 157 14.28 2.96 28.00
C GLY A 157 12.81 3.18 27.65
N VAL A 158 12.26 2.43 26.69
CA VAL A 158 10.90 2.58 26.15
C VAL A 158 10.09 1.28 26.19
N ALA A 159 10.32 0.43 27.20
CA ALA A 159 9.64 -0.86 27.33
C ALA A 159 8.11 -0.75 27.28
N ASP A 160 7.55 0.34 27.82
CA ASP A 160 6.11 0.58 27.88
C ASP A 160 5.47 0.89 26.52
N SER A 161 6.27 1.23 25.49
CA SER A 161 5.76 1.47 24.13
C SER A 161 5.65 0.19 23.30
N TYR A 162 6.20 -0.93 23.77
CA TYR A 162 6.11 -2.22 23.11
C TYR A 162 4.68 -2.77 23.15
N HIS A 163 4.16 -3.21 22.00
CA HIS A 163 2.85 -3.83 21.91
C HIS A 163 2.71 -4.78 20.69
N PRO A 164 1.82 -5.78 20.74
CA PRO A 164 1.51 -6.62 19.58
C PRO A 164 0.81 -5.84 18.47
N THR A 165 1.05 -6.22 17.21
CA THR A 165 0.52 -5.49 16.05
C THR A 165 -0.95 -5.82 15.73
N PRO A 166 -1.74 -4.86 15.21
CA PRO A 166 -3.03 -5.13 14.59
C PRO A 166 -2.81 -5.72 13.19
N VAL A 167 -3.34 -6.92 12.94
CA VAL A 167 -3.10 -7.69 11.72
C VAL A 167 -4.38 -8.22 11.06
N GLY A 168 -4.40 -8.26 9.73
CA GLY A 168 -5.49 -8.84 8.92
C GLY A 168 -5.31 -10.35 8.66
N VAL A 169 -5.40 -11.17 9.71
CA VAL A 169 -5.13 -12.62 9.66
C VAL A 169 -6.21 -13.40 10.40
N PHE A 170 -6.69 -14.49 9.79
CA PHE A 170 -7.49 -15.49 10.47
C PHE A 170 -6.58 -16.49 11.19
N PHE A 171 -6.48 -16.41 12.52
CA PHE A 171 -5.64 -17.32 13.30
C PHE A 171 -6.26 -18.72 13.40
N GLY A 172 -7.52 -18.86 13.84
CA GLY A 172 -8.26 -20.12 13.84
C GLY A 172 -7.50 -21.31 14.44
N ALA A 173 -7.93 -22.54 14.12
CA ALA A 173 -7.13 -23.73 14.35
C ALA A 173 -6.08 -23.88 13.22
N PRO A 174 -4.77 -23.97 13.52
CA PRO A 174 -3.72 -23.93 12.50
C PRO A 174 -3.89 -24.99 11.41
N GLY A 175 -3.99 -24.57 10.14
CA GLY A 175 -4.13 -25.46 8.99
C GLY A 175 -5.53 -26.05 8.79
N GLU A 176 -6.46 -25.83 9.72
CA GLU A 176 -7.84 -26.31 9.60
C GLU A 176 -8.72 -25.31 8.87
N ARG A 177 -9.65 -25.83 8.06
CA ARG A 177 -10.62 -25.02 7.33
C ARG A 177 -11.75 -24.59 8.27
N ALA A 178 -12.18 -23.35 8.13
CA ALA A 178 -13.33 -22.78 8.80
C ALA A 178 -14.23 -22.09 7.79
N GLN A 179 -15.54 -22.08 8.07
CA GLN A 179 -16.49 -21.27 7.31
C GLN A 179 -16.17 -19.78 7.45
N ASP A 180 -16.73 -18.97 6.55
CA ASP A 180 -16.53 -17.52 6.50
C ASP A 180 -16.72 -16.85 7.88
N PRO A 181 -15.63 -16.36 8.50
CA PRO A 181 -15.70 -15.79 9.84
C PRO A 181 -16.04 -14.29 9.84
N TYR A 182 -16.13 -13.65 8.66
CA TYR A 182 -16.21 -12.19 8.55
C TYR A 182 -17.51 -11.70 7.93
N PHE A 183 -18.03 -12.40 6.91
CA PHE A 183 -19.08 -11.90 6.03
C PHE A 183 -20.39 -12.69 6.11
N GLY A 184 -20.62 -13.44 7.20
CA GLY A 184 -21.89 -14.11 7.48
C GLY A 184 -22.26 -15.18 6.45
N GLY A 185 -21.27 -15.86 5.87
CA GLY A 185 -21.45 -16.87 4.82
C GLY A 185 -21.47 -16.29 3.40
N ALA A 186 -21.40 -14.97 3.24
CA ALA A 186 -21.31 -14.35 1.92
C ALA A 186 -19.90 -14.48 1.31
N GLY A 187 -18.86 -14.52 2.16
CA GLY A 187 -17.47 -14.66 1.76
C GLY A 187 -17.01 -16.12 1.64
N PRO A 188 -15.75 -16.34 1.26
CA PRO A 188 -15.22 -17.69 1.10
C PRO A 188 -14.74 -18.28 2.42
N GLU A 189 -14.60 -19.60 2.45
CA GLU A 189 -13.93 -20.31 3.55
C GLU A 189 -12.52 -19.79 3.83
N ARG A 190 -12.05 -20.02 5.05
CA ARG A 190 -10.72 -19.66 5.54
C ARG A 190 -9.99 -20.89 6.05
N THR A 191 -8.68 -20.76 6.19
CA THR A 191 -7.84 -21.75 6.86
C THR A 191 -7.09 -21.05 7.97
N GLY A 192 -7.04 -21.65 9.17
CA GLY A 192 -6.30 -21.06 10.28
C GLY A 192 -4.81 -20.90 9.99
N CYS A 193 -4.23 -19.80 10.47
CA CYS A 193 -2.83 -19.44 10.25
C CYS A 193 -1.89 -20.50 10.84
N THR A 194 -0.93 -20.94 10.03
CA THR A 194 0.15 -21.85 10.48
C THR A 194 1.43 -21.10 10.85
N GLU A 195 1.37 -19.76 10.88
CA GLU A 195 2.49 -18.90 11.32
C GLU A 195 3.80 -19.17 10.57
N CYS A 196 3.72 -19.39 9.26
CA CYS A 196 4.85 -19.81 8.44
C CYS A 196 5.77 -18.68 7.96
N GLY A 197 5.50 -17.41 8.31
CA GLY A 197 6.27 -16.24 7.89
C GLY A 197 6.12 -15.85 6.40
N SER A 198 5.38 -16.60 5.61
CA SER A 198 5.26 -16.40 4.14
C SER A 198 4.31 -15.27 3.72
N CYS A 199 3.90 -14.37 4.63
CA CYS A 199 2.95 -13.30 4.29
C CYS A 199 3.42 -12.49 3.08
N MET A 200 4.72 -12.15 3.02
CA MET A 200 5.27 -11.33 1.94
C MET A 200 5.67 -12.09 0.67
N THR A 201 5.64 -13.43 0.67
CA THR A 201 5.79 -14.24 -0.55
C THR A 201 4.47 -14.73 -1.12
N GLY A 202 3.36 -14.38 -0.47
CA GLY A 202 2.01 -14.83 -0.78
C GLY A 202 1.54 -15.92 0.19
N CYS A 203 0.38 -15.70 0.81
CA CYS A 203 -0.17 -16.65 1.78
C CYS A 203 -0.76 -17.86 1.06
N ARG A 204 -0.03 -18.98 1.09
CA ARG A 204 -0.45 -20.27 0.52
C ARG A 204 -1.43 -21.06 1.39
N VAL A 205 -1.68 -20.60 2.61
CA VAL A 205 -2.49 -21.31 3.62
C VAL A 205 -3.97 -20.99 3.49
N GLY A 206 -4.30 -19.74 3.16
CA GLY A 206 -5.67 -19.23 3.20
C GLY A 206 -5.97 -18.25 4.34
N ALA A 207 -5.03 -18.07 5.27
CA ALA A 207 -5.22 -17.32 6.52
C ALA A 207 -5.19 -15.79 6.37
N LYS A 208 -4.35 -15.25 5.47
CA LYS A 208 -4.24 -13.80 5.25
C LYS A 208 -5.49 -13.29 4.53
N ASN A 209 -6.20 -12.33 5.14
CA ASN A 209 -7.47 -11.80 4.62
C ASN A 209 -7.24 -10.79 3.47
N THR A 210 -6.74 -11.30 2.34
CA THR A 210 -6.40 -10.51 1.15
C THR A 210 -7.62 -10.00 0.40
N LEU A 211 -7.39 -9.09 -0.56
CA LEU A 211 -8.49 -8.47 -1.30
C LEU A 211 -9.30 -9.43 -2.16
N VAL A 212 -8.65 -10.48 -2.70
CA VAL A 212 -9.31 -11.59 -3.43
C VAL A 212 -10.17 -12.48 -2.55
N LYS A 213 -10.13 -12.26 -1.24
CA LYS A 213 -10.82 -13.04 -0.21
C LYS A 213 -11.90 -12.21 0.49
N ASN A 214 -11.88 -10.88 0.37
CA ASN A 214 -12.88 -9.97 0.93
C ASN A 214 -13.55 -9.12 -0.18
N TYR A 215 -13.22 -7.83 -0.30
CA TYR A 215 -13.81 -6.87 -1.24
C TYR A 215 -13.96 -7.39 -2.66
N LEU A 216 -12.89 -7.91 -3.29
CA LEU A 216 -12.98 -8.40 -4.67
C LEU A 216 -13.80 -9.68 -4.79
N TYR A 217 -13.74 -10.56 -3.79
CA TYR A 217 -14.56 -11.77 -3.77
C TYR A 217 -16.05 -11.42 -3.78
N LEU A 218 -16.45 -10.50 -2.89
CA LEU A 218 -17.83 -10.03 -2.77
C LEU A 218 -18.26 -9.25 -4.02
N ALA A 219 -17.37 -8.41 -4.57
CA ALA A 219 -17.65 -7.63 -5.77
C ALA A 219 -17.91 -8.52 -6.98
N GLU A 220 -17.07 -9.55 -7.21
CA GLU A 220 -17.28 -10.51 -8.31
C GLU A 220 -18.57 -11.30 -8.14
N LYS A 221 -18.87 -11.74 -6.91
CA LYS A 221 -20.14 -12.45 -6.59
C LYS A 221 -21.36 -11.56 -6.85
N ALA A 222 -21.22 -10.25 -6.69
CA ALA A 222 -22.25 -9.25 -6.99
C ALA A 222 -22.23 -8.75 -8.45
N GLY A 223 -21.35 -9.27 -9.31
CA GLY A 223 -21.37 -9.01 -10.76
C GLY A 223 -20.25 -8.10 -11.30
N ALA A 224 -19.30 -7.67 -10.48
CA ALA A 224 -18.13 -6.93 -10.97
C ALA A 224 -17.25 -7.83 -11.85
N ARG A 225 -16.77 -7.32 -12.98
CA ARG A 225 -15.91 -8.08 -13.91
C ARG A 225 -14.44 -7.72 -13.70
N ILE A 226 -13.62 -8.67 -13.26
CA ILE A 226 -12.17 -8.48 -13.15
C ILE A 226 -11.46 -9.00 -14.40
N VAL A 227 -10.62 -8.15 -15.01
CA VAL A 227 -9.85 -8.43 -16.22
C VAL A 227 -8.35 -8.43 -15.88
N PRO A 228 -7.76 -9.59 -15.52
CA PRO A 228 -6.34 -9.70 -15.19
C PRO A 228 -5.44 -9.62 -16.44
N LEU A 229 -4.12 -9.52 -16.22
CA LEU A 229 -3.09 -9.48 -17.26
C LEU A 229 -3.33 -8.42 -18.35
N THR A 230 -3.93 -7.30 -17.95
CA THR A 230 -4.32 -6.22 -18.85
C THR A 230 -3.85 -4.88 -18.29
N THR A 231 -3.04 -4.17 -19.08
CA THR A 231 -2.50 -2.87 -18.70
C THR A 231 -3.29 -1.75 -19.37
N VAL A 232 -3.84 -0.85 -18.57
CA VAL A 232 -4.37 0.44 -19.05
C VAL A 232 -3.20 1.34 -19.45
N THR A 233 -3.29 1.97 -20.63
CA THR A 233 -2.23 2.84 -21.16
C THR A 233 -2.66 4.29 -21.37
N ALA A 234 -3.96 4.57 -21.47
CA ALA A 234 -4.50 5.91 -21.54
C ALA A 234 -5.98 5.92 -21.16
N VAL A 235 -6.46 7.07 -20.68
CA VAL A 235 -7.86 7.39 -20.40
C VAL A 235 -8.16 8.71 -21.11
N ARG A 236 -9.04 8.68 -22.11
CA ARG A 236 -9.34 9.81 -22.99
C ARG A 236 -10.78 10.28 -22.75
N PRO A 237 -11.00 11.54 -22.34
CA PRO A 237 -12.35 12.06 -22.17
C PRO A 237 -13.05 12.17 -23.53
N ARG A 238 -14.37 11.93 -23.53
CA ARG A 238 -15.25 12.06 -24.70
C ARG A 238 -16.14 13.30 -24.56
N GLY A 239 -16.72 13.74 -25.67
CA GLY A 239 -17.61 14.93 -25.69
C GLY A 239 -18.92 14.74 -24.92
N ASP A 240 -19.33 13.50 -24.67
CA ASP A 240 -20.52 13.09 -23.92
C ASP A 240 -20.28 12.97 -22.39
N GLY A 241 -19.08 13.33 -21.92
CA GLY A 241 -18.69 13.22 -20.51
C GLY A 241 -18.19 11.84 -20.07
N SER A 242 -18.25 10.83 -20.92
CA SER A 242 -17.68 9.49 -20.68
C SER A 242 -16.19 9.43 -21.10
N PHE A 243 -15.58 8.25 -21.00
CA PHE A 243 -14.17 8.02 -21.31
C PHE A 243 -13.96 6.85 -22.25
N GLU A 244 -12.95 6.95 -23.12
CA GLU A 244 -12.31 5.81 -23.76
C GLU A 244 -11.09 5.39 -22.95
N VAL A 245 -10.95 4.09 -22.70
CA VAL A 245 -9.85 3.52 -21.93
C VAL A 245 -9.07 2.55 -22.82
N ASP A 246 -7.82 2.90 -23.10
CA ASP A 246 -6.95 2.12 -23.98
C ASP A 246 -6.26 1.01 -23.16
N LEU A 247 -6.45 -0.23 -23.60
CA LEU A 247 -5.99 -1.45 -22.96
C LEU A 247 -4.95 -2.16 -23.83
N ARG A 248 -4.03 -2.89 -23.17
CA ARG A 248 -3.18 -3.87 -23.84
C ARG A 248 -2.96 -5.11 -22.97
N LYS A 249 -2.68 -6.24 -23.59
CA LYS A 249 -2.17 -7.42 -22.87
C LYS A 249 -0.84 -7.09 -22.18
N THR A 250 -0.75 -7.41 -20.89
CA THR A 250 0.47 -7.21 -20.11
C THR A 250 1.60 -8.12 -20.62
N GLY A 251 2.83 -7.60 -20.61
CA GLY A 251 4.02 -8.32 -21.07
C GLY A 251 4.30 -8.24 -22.58
N THR A 252 3.41 -7.62 -23.37
CA THR A 252 3.64 -7.40 -24.81
C THR A 252 3.39 -5.96 -25.23
N ARG A 253 4.13 -5.50 -26.25
CA ARG A 253 3.91 -4.19 -26.90
C ARG A 253 3.21 -4.31 -28.26
N SER A 254 2.92 -5.54 -28.70
CA SER A 254 2.29 -5.81 -30.00
C SER A 254 0.95 -5.07 -30.14
N LYS A 255 0.75 -4.43 -31.30
CA LYS A 255 -0.51 -3.74 -31.61
C LYS A 255 -1.70 -4.70 -31.72
N ARG A 256 -1.45 -6.00 -32.00
CA ARG A 256 -2.48 -7.04 -32.13
C ARG A 256 -3.27 -7.29 -30.85
N PHE A 257 -2.67 -7.02 -29.68
CA PHE A 257 -3.28 -7.26 -28.37
C PHE A 257 -3.64 -5.95 -27.67
N ARG A 258 -4.09 -4.97 -28.44
CA ARG A 258 -4.64 -3.71 -27.95
C ARG A 258 -6.14 -3.68 -28.21
N THR A 259 -6.87 -3.07 -27.29
CA THR A 259 -8.30 -2.84 -27.43
C THR A 259 -8.65 -1.55 -26.67
N THR A 260 -9.78 -0.95 -26.98
CA THR A 260 -10.29 0.24 -26.30
C THR A 260 -11.71 -0.07 -25.87
N VAL A 261 -12.03 0.28 -24.64
CA VAL A 261 -13.39 0.16 -24.08
C VAL A 261 -13.87 1.53 -23.63
N THR A 262 -15.17 1.66 -23.44
CA THR A 262 -15.83 2.88 -22.99
C THR A 262 -16.35 2.74 -21.57
N ALA A 263 -16.26 3.82 -20.79
CA ALA A 263 -16.75 3.86 -19.41
C ALA A 263 -17.39 5.21 -19.10
N GLY A 264 -18.55 5.21 -18.42
CA GLY A 264 -19.19 6.45 -17.95
C GLY A 264 -18.32 7.22 -16.95
N GLN A 265 -17.63 6.49 -16.08
CA GLN A 265 -16.71 7.01 -15.07
C GLN A 265 -15.45 6.14 -15.01
N VAL A 266 -14.33 6.72 -14.58
CA VAL A 266 -13.08 5.97 -14.39
C VAL A 266 -12.51 6.22 -13.00
N VAL A 267 -12.12 5.14 -12.32
CA VAL A 267 -11.46 5.19 -11.01
C VAL A 267 -10.03 4.71 -11.16
N LEU A 268 -9.05 5.57 -10.86
CA LEU A 268 -7.64 5.24 -10.84
C LEU A 268 -7.25 4.70 -9.45
N ALA A 269 -6.81 3.44 -9.43
CA ALA A 269 -6.33 2.73 -8.25
C ALA A 269 -5.15 1.80 -8.58
N ALA A 270 -4.25 2.26 -9.47
CA ALA A 270 -3.15 1.47 -10.04
C ALA A 270 -1.93 1.35 -9.10
N GLY A 271 -2.09 1.73 -7.83
CA GLY A 271 -1.03 1.95 -6.87
C GLY A 271 -0.35 3.30 -7.13
N THR A 272 0.19 3.91 -6.07
CA THR A 272 0.75 5.28 -6.11
C THR A 272 1.64 5.53 -7.33
N TRP A 273 2.63 4.66 -7.56
CA TRP A 273 3.52 4.77 -8.73
C TRP A 273 2.80 4.61 -10.06
N GLY A 274 1.88 3.64 -10.16
CA GLY A 274 1.15 3.33 -11.39
C GLY A 274 0.20 4.46 -11.80
N THR A 275 -0.56 4.99 -10.83
CA THR A 275 -1.50 6.09 -11.01
C THR A 275 -0.76 7.36 -11.42
N GLN A 276 0.28 7.76 -10.68
CA GLN A 276 1.06 8.95 -11.04
C GLN A 276 1.73 8.81 -12.40
N ASN A 277 2.36 7.67 -12.71
CA ASN A 277 3.02 7.47 -14.00
C ASN A 277 2.03 7.53 -15.18
N LEU A 278 0.82 6.98 -15.01
CA LEU A 278 -0.25 7.06 -16.01
C LEU A 278 -0.72 8.52 -16.19
N LEU A 279 -0.97 9.25 -15.10
CA LEU A 279 -1.40 10.65 -15.13
C LEU A 279 -0.34 11.56 -15.76
N HIS A 280 0.93 11.41 -15.41
CA HIS A 280 2.01 12.18 -16.02
C HIS A 280 2.12 11.92 -17.52
N ALA A 281 2.03 10.65 -17.94
CA ALA A 281 2.03 10.31 -19.36
C ALA A 281 0.87 11.00 -20.09
N MET A 282 -0.35 10.94 -19.53
CA MET A 282 -1.54 11.57 -20.14
C MET A 282 -1.47 13.10 -20.16
N ARG A 283 -0.86 13.74 -19.15
CA ARG A 283 -0.59 15.19 -19.18
C ARG A 283 0.39 15.53 -20.30
N ASP A 284 1.51 14.82 -20.34
CA ASP A 284 2.62 15.12 -21.25
C ASP A 284 2.29 14.86 -22.73
N THR A 285 1.37 13.92 -23.02
CA THR A 285 0.87 13.66 -24.38
C THR A 285 -0.30 14.56 -24.76
N GLY A 286 -0.76 15.45 -23.87
CA GLY A 286 -1.94 16.28 -24.10
C GLY A 286 -3.26 15.52 -24.09
N THR A 287 -3.30 14.30 -23.55
CA THR A 287 -4.51 13.49 -23.39
C THR A 287 -5.40 14.04 -22.27
N LEU A 288 -4.79 14.47 -21.16
CA LEU A 288 -5.44 15.17 -20.07
C LEU A 288 -4.74 16.52 -19.81
N PRO A 289 -4.91 17.52 -20.70
CA PRO A 289 -4.16 18.78 -20.64
C PRO A 289 -4.56 19.70 -19.47
N ARG A 290 -5.70 19.46 -18.83
CA ARG A 290 -6.20 20.25 -17.68
C ARG A 290 -5.78 19.67 -16.33
N LEU A 291 -4.92 18.65 -16.29
CA LEU A 291 -4.39 18.14 -15.04
C LEU A 291 -3.63 19.23 -14.30
N SER A 292 -3.86 19.33 -12.99
CA SER A 292 -3.17 20.29 -12.14
C SER A 292 -1.65 20.20 -12.30
N SER A 293 -0.99 21.36 -12.22
CA SER A 293 0.47 21.48 -12.15
C SER A 293 1.05 20.81 -10.89
N ARG A 294 0.23 20.60 -9.85
CA ARG A 294 0.58 19.94 -8.58
C ARG A 294 0.77 18.42 -8.69
N LEU A 295 0.46 17.83 -9.84
CA LEU A 295 0.67 16.39 -10.06
C LEU A 295 2.12 15.98 -9.76
N GLY A 296 2.27 15.04 -8.83
CA GLY A 296 3.55 14.50 -8.37
C GLY A 296 4.13 15.22 -7.15
N GLU A 297 3.61 16.40 -6.78
CA GLU A 297 3.99 17.07 -5.53
C GLU A 297 3.49 16.30 -4.31
N LEU A 298 4.16 16.49 -3.17
CA LEU A 298 3.82 15.83 -1.91
C LEU A 298 3.78 14.30 -2.01
N THR A 299 4.59 13.72 -2.91
CA THR A 299 4.83 12.27 -2.92
C THR A 299 5.76 11.94 -1.77
N ARG A 300 5.46 10.92 -0.97
CA ARG A 300 6.19 10.61 0.25
C ARG A 300 6.55 9.14 0.36
N THR A 301 7.45 8.91 1.30
CA THR A 301 7.67 7.63 1.97
C THR A 301 7.32 7.85 3.45
N ASN A 302 7.14 6.82 4.27
CA ASN A 302 7.07 7.05 5.72
C ASN A 302 8.47 7.31 6.33
N SER A 303 9.36 8.02 5.62
CA SER A 303 10.74 8.27 6.03
C SER A 303 11.44 7.01 6.56
N GLU A 304 11.55 6.01 5.68
CA GLU A 304 11.80 4.63 6.12
C GLU A 304 13.26 4.23 5.99
N ALA A 305 13.71 3.42 6.94
CA ALA A 305 14.91 2.60 6.80
C ALA A 305 14.54 1.12 7.00
N ILE A 306 15.00 0.27 6.09
CA ILE A 306 14.94 -1.19 6.26
C ILE A 306 16.32 -1.63 6.71
N LEU A 307 16.46 -1.97 7.98
CA LEU A 307 17.69 -2.48 8.57
C LEU A 307 17.55 -3.97 8.86
N GLY A 308 18.62 -4.65 9.25
CA GLY A 308 18.47 -6.02 9.72
C GLY A 308 19.71 -6.58 10.39
N ALA A 309 19.51 -7.28 11.49
CA ALA A 309 20.57 -7.96 12.22
C ALA A 309 20.50 -9.47 11.98
N GLY A 310 21.65 -10.07 11.66
CA GLY A 310 21.73 -11.50 11.34
C GLY A 310 22.81 -12.22 12.12
N ARG A 311 22.52 -13.43 12.62
CA ARG A 311 23.53 -14.34 13.16
C ARG A 311 24.37 -14.90 12.03
N THR A 312 25.64 -15.23 12.26
CA THR A 312 26.50 -15.80 11.21
C THR A 312 26.19 -17.27 10.85
N SER A 313 25.42 -17.96 11.69
CA SER A 313 24.87 -19.30 11.45
C SER A 313 23.48 -19.41 12.07
N VAL A 314 22.71 -20.40 11.64
CA VAL A 314 21.41 -20.71 12.27
C VAL A 314 21.65 -21.33 13.63
N ASP A 315 20.80 -20.96 14.60
CA ASP A 315 20.70 -21.60 15.90
C ASP A 315 19.53 -22.59 15.86
N PRO A 316 19.76 -23.90 16.07
CA PRO A 316 18.67 -24.87 16.07
C PRO A 316 17.59 -24.63 17.12
N SER A 317 17.89 -23.88 18.18
CA SER A 317 16.93 -23.56 19.25
C SER A 317 16.05 -22.34 18.96
N VAL A 318 16.39 -21.53 17.95
CA VAL A 318 15.69 -20.28 17.63
C VAL A 318 15.46 -20.16 16.12
N ASP A 319 14.19 -20.06 15.72
CA ASP A 319 13.79 -19.82 14.34
C ASP A 319 13.08 -18.46 14.19
N TYR A 320 13.80 -17.48 13.63
CA TYR A 320 13.26 -16.13 13.39
C TYR A 320 12.27 -16.05 12.23
N SER A 321 12.08 -17.13 11.46
CA SER A 321 11.09 -17.19 10.38
C SER A 321 9.67 -17.51 10.86
N ARG A 322 9.49 -17.91 12.13
CA ARG A 322 8.19 -18.27 12.72
C ARG A 322 7.35 -17.03 13.05
N GLY A 323 6.04 -17.13 12.81
CA GLY A 323 5.04 -16.09 13.07
C GLY A 323 4.40 -15.57 11.79
N VAL A 324 3.50 -14.61 11.94
CA VAL A 324 3.16 -13.70 10.84
C VAL A 324 4.35 -12.77 10.54
N ALA A 325 4.34 -12.07 9.40
CA ALA A 325 5.49 -11.27 8.97
C ALA A 325 5.93 -10.21 10.00
N ILE A 326 4.97 -9.57 10.67
CA ILE A 326 5.19 -8.56 11.71
C ILE A 326 4.25 -8.84 12.88
N THR A 327 4.81 -9.06 14.07
CA THR A 327 4.09 -9.54 15.28
C THR A 327 3.97 -8.51 16.38
N SER A 328 4.91 -7.58 16.47
CA SER A 328 4.93 -6.51 17.47
C SER A 328 5.43 -5.20 16.88
N SER A 329 5.38 -4.14 17.67
CA SER A 329 6.10 -2.90 17.40
C SER A 329 6.46 -2.18 18.69
N PHE A 330 7.31 -1.16 18.59
CA PHE A 330 7.57 -0.21 19.68
C PHE A 330 7.96 1.17 19.12
N HIS A 331 7.90 2.18 19.97
CA HIS A 331 8.23 3.56 19.65
C HIS A 331 9.45 4.03 20.45
N PRO A 332 10.63 4.19 19.81
CA PRO A 332 11.82 4.77 20.43
C PRO A 332 11.64 6.22 20.89
N ASP A 333 10.80 6.97 20.18
CA ASP A 333 10.52 8.38 20.39
C ASP A 333 9.14 8.72 19.81
N ALA A 334 8.73 9.99 19.89
CA ALA A 334 7.40 10.44 19.48
C ALA A 334 7.10 10.31 17.97
N ASN A 335 8.15 10.21 17.15
CA ASN A 335 8.03 10.25 15.69
C ASN A 335 8.55 8.99 15.01
N THR A 336 9.21 8.08 15.73
CA THR A 336 9.80 6.85 15.19
C THR A 336 8.98 5.63 15.61
N HIS A 337 8.77 4.71 14.67
CA HIS A 337 8.07 3.44 14.86
C HIS A 337 8.93 2.30 14.32
N ILE A 338 9.14 1.24 15.11
CA ILE A 338 9.98 0.10 14.74
C ILE A 338 9.19 -1.20 14.80
N GLU A 339 9.27 -1.99 13.73
CA GLU A 339 8.60 -3.28 13.58
C GLU A 339 9.60 -4.39 13.18
N PRO A 340 9.64 -5.54 13.87
CA PRO A 340 10.40 -6.70 13.44
C PRO A 340 9.69 -7.39 12.27
N VAL A 341 10.34 -7.42 11.12
CA VAL A 341 9.85 -8.06 9.89
C VAL A 341 10.57 -9.39 9.68
N ARG A 342 9.85 -10.39 9.17
CA ARG A 342 10.45 -11.67 8.75
C ARG A 342 9.91 -12.17 7.41
N TYR A 343 10.70 -13.04 6.80
CA TYR A 343 10.29 -13.87 5.66
C TYR A 343 10.16 -15.32 6.11
N GLY A 344 9.24 -16.05 5.49
CA GLY A 344 9.06 -17.47 5.76
C GLY A 344 10.27 -18.31 5.35
N LYS A 345 10.43 -19.45 6.01
CA LYS A 345 11.55 -20.37 5.83
C LYS A 345 11.87 -20.64 4.35
N GLY A 346 13.15 -20.48 3.99
CA GLY A 346 13.64 -20.70 2.62
C GLY A 346 13.46 -19.51 1.67
N SER A 347 12.69 -18.48 2.05
CA SER A 347 12.48 -17.28 1.24
C SER A 347 13.64 -16.29 1.38
N ASN A 348 14.82 -16.71 0.92
CA ASN A 348 16.06 -15.99 1.16
C ASN A 348 16.53 -15.09 0.02
N ALA A 349 15.84 -15.00 -1.12
CA ALA A 349 16.28 -14.14 -2.23
C ALA A 349 16.38 -12.66 -1.83
N MET A 350 15.61 -12.23 -0.83
CA MET A 350 15.66 -10.87 -0.29
C MET A 350 16.96 -10.56 0.46
N SER A 351 17.74 -11.57 0.85
CA SER A 351 19.08 -11.37 1.41
C SER A 351 20.03 -10.69 0.40
N LEU A 352 19.73 -10.75 -0.90
CA LEU A 352 20.52 -10.08 -1.93
C LEU A 352 20.48 -8.55 -1.82
N LEU A 353 19.49 -7.99 -1.11
CA LEU A 353 19.42 -6.56 -0.83
C LEU A 353 20.27 -6.13 0.37
N GLN A 354 20.71 -7.10 1.20
CA GLN A 354 21.44 -6.85 2.44
C GLN A 354 22.89 -6.44 2.15
N THR A 355 23.37 -5.51 2.95
CA THR A 355 24.80 -5.18 3.10
C THR A 355 25.15 -5.04 4.58
N ILE A 356 26.32 -4.51 4.89
CA ILE A 356 26.74 -4.21 6.27
C ILE A 356 26.11 -2.91 6.79
N ALA A 357 25.92 -2.80 8.11
CA ALA A 357 25.52 -1.54 8.70
C ALA A 357 26.63 -0.48 8.55
N THR A 358 26.23 0.77 8.37
CA THR A 358 27.11 1.93 8.20
C THR A 358 26.50 3.12 8.91
N ASP A 359 27.32 4.04 9.40
CA ASP A 359 26.88 5.22 10.16
C ASP A 359 26.72 6.43 9.23
N GLY A 360 25.48 6.91 9.08
CA GLY A 360 25.19 8.09 8.27
C GLY A 360 25.59 9.43 8.92
N THR A 361 25.91 9.44 10.21
CA THR A 361 26.39 10.65 10.92
C THR A 361 27.88 10.88 10.78
N SER A 362 28.61 9.85 10.34
CA SER A 362 30.06 9.93 10.13
C SER A 362 30.41 10.84 8.94
N PRO A 363 31.49 11.65 9.03
CA PRO A 363 32.00 12.40 7.88
C PRO A 363 32.60 11.50 6.79
N VAL A 364 32.81 10.21 7.07
CA VAL A 364 33.30 9.25 6.09
C VAL A 364 32.12 8.75 5.25
N PRO A 365 32.18 8.84 3.91
CA PRO A 365 31.13 8.30 3.05
C PRO A 365 30.82 6.83 3.34
N ARG A 366 29.54 6.44 3.37
CA ARG A 366 29.08 5.09 3.76
C ARG A 366 29.70 3.98 2.92
N TRP A 367 29.85 4.17 1.61
CA TRP A 367 30.56 3.21 0.75
C TRP A 367 32.03 3.00 1.15
N ARG A 368 32.73 4.03 1.67
CA ARG A 368 34.10 3.89 2.18
C ARG A 368 34.13 3.18 3.52
N GLN A 369 33.17 3.46 4.41
CA GLN A 369 33.01 2.71 5.65
C GLN A 369 32.82 1.23 5.34
N ALA A 370 31.98 0.95 4.34
CA ALA A 370 31.69 -0.41 3.94
C ALA A 370 32.90 -1.15 3.38
N LEU A 371 33.63 -0.54 2.43
CA LEU A 371 34.86 -1.12 1.90
C LEU A 371 35.92 -1.37 3.00
N ARG A 372 36.10 -0.42 3.93
CA ARG A 372 37.03 -0.58 5.05
C ARG A 372 36.65 -1.74 5.96
N PHE A 373 35.36 -1.87 6.29
CA PHE A 373 34.87 -2.98 7.10
C PHE A 373 35.06 -4.32 6.37
N MET A 374 34.66 -4.40 5.10
CA MET A 374 34.78 -5.60 4.30
C MET A 374 36.25 -6.06 4.15
N ALA A 375 37.17 -5.12 3.98
CA ALA A 375 38.61 -5.41 3.91
C ALA A 375 39.19 -5.90 5.25
N ARG A 376 38.72 -5.36 6.39
CA ARG A 376 39.19 -5.74 7.73
C ARG A 376 38.55 -7.03 8.25
N HIS A 377 37.33 -7.33 7.82
CA HIS A 377 36.53 -8.44 8.30
C HIS A 377 35.95 -9.31 7.16
N PRO A 378 36.80 -9.87 6.26
CA PRO A 378 36.34 -10.56 5.07
C PRO A 378 35.49 -11.80 5.38
N VAL A 379 35.88 -12.58 6.40
CA VAL A 379 35.14 -13.79 6.81
C VAL A 379 33.77 -13.43 7.41
N GLN A 380 33.71 -12.40 8.25
CA GLN A 380 32.45 -11.96 8.85
C GLN A 380 31.50 -11.39 7.79
N THR A 381 32.03 -10.60 6.85
CA THR A 381 31.30 -10.08 5.70
C THR A 381 30.71 -11.21 4.87
N ALA A 382 31.52 -12.20 4.49
CA ALA A 382 31.05 -13.34 3.71
C ALA A 382 29.92 -14.10 4.42
N LYS A 383 30.03 -14.29 5.75
CA LYS A 383 28.99 -14.96 6.56
C LYS A 383 27.71 -14.13 6.70
N LEU A 384 27.80 -12.80 6.74
CA LEU A 384 26.63 -11.91 6.76
C LEU A 384 25.90 -11.96 5.42
N LEU A 385 26.64 -11.83 4.31
CA LEU A 385 26.08 -11.78 2.95
C LEU A 385 25.62 -13.16 2.43
N GLN A 386 25.92 -14.25 3.13
CA GLN A 386 25.49 -15.59 2.77
C GLN A 386 23.95 -15.73 2.83
N GLY A 387 23.28 -15.85 1.69
CA GLY A 387 21.81 -16.00 1.66
C GLY A 387 21.27 -17.34 2.17
N TYR A 388 22.11 -18.35 2.39
CA TYR A 388 21.64 -19.66 2.83
C TYR A 388 21.02 -19.59 4.24
N ARG A 389 19.76 -20.04 4.37
CA ARG A 389 18.95 -20.01 5.60
C ARG A 389 18.88 -18.64 6.27
N TRP A 390 18.95 -17.58 5.48
CA TRP A 390 18.92 -16.20 5.97
C TRP A 390 17.65 -15.86 6.76
N SER A 391 16.47 -16.25 6.26
CA SER A 391 15.17 -16.04 6.94
C SER A 391 15.11 -16.61 8.36
N GLU A 392 15.83 -17.70 8.62
CA GLU A 392 15.81 -18.40 9.92
C GLU A 392 16.71 -17.74 10.96
N ARG A 393 17.67 -16.89 10.54
CA ARG A 393 18.75 -16.35 11.39
C ARG A 393 18.81 -14.81 11.45
N THR A 394 17.87 -14.13 10.81
CA THR A 394 17.88 -12.67 10.64
C THR A 394 16.58 -12.07 11.16
N VAL A 395 16.70 -10.96 11.89
CA VAL A 395 15.59 -10.08 12.26
C VAL A 395 15.72 -8.79 11.45
N ILE A 396 14.76 -8.52 10.59
CA ILE A 396 14.70 -7.28 9.80
C ILE A 396 13.97 -6.25 10.67
N LEU A 397 14.42 -4.99 10.64
CA LEU A 397 13.75 -3.89 11.30
C LEU A 397 13.21 -2.94 10.24
N LEU A 398 11.89 -2.80 10.20
CA LEU A 398 11.25 -1.70 9.48
C LEU A 398 11.16 -0.53 10.44
N VAL A 399 11.89 0.54 10.11
CA VAL A 399 11.92 1.79 10.88
C VAL A 399 11.21 2.84 10.06
N MET A 400 10.17 3.46 10.62
CA MET A 400 9.38 4.50 9.96
C MET A 400 9.38 5.76 10.81
N GLN A 401 9.29 6.92 10.16
CA GLN A 401 9.10 8.20 10.84
C GLN A 401 7.96 9.05 10.27
N SER A 402 7.25 9.74 11.15
CA SER A 402 6.18 10.70 10.81
C SER A 402 6.74 12.11 10.52
N LEU A 403 7.82 12.23 9.74
CA LEU A 403 8.40 13.52 9.37
C LEU A 403 7.64 14.17 8.20
N ASP A 404 7.44 15.49 8.22
CA ASP A 404 6.88 16.22 7.09
C ASP A 404 7.95 16.49 6.02
N ASN A 405 8.25 15.45 5.25
CA ASN A 405 9.10 15.53 4.06
C ASN A 405 8.41 14.88 2.86
N SER A 406 8.88 15.26 1.67
CA SER A 406 8.37 14.71 0.42
C SER A 406 9.39 14.78 -0.69
N ILE A 407 9.13 13.99 -1.72
CA ILE A 407 9.72 14.10 -3.04
C ILE A 407 8.67 14.61 -4.02
N THR A 408 9.13 15.22 -5.11
CA THR A 408 8.28 15.53 -6.26
C THR A 408 8.57 14.53 -7.35
N THR A 409 7.56 13.82 -7.81
CA THR A 409 7.68 12.99 -9.00
C THR A 409 7.36 13.79 -10.24
N TYR A 410 8.07 13.49 -11.32
CA TYR A 410 7.90 14.18 -12.58
C TYR A 410 8.50 13.35 -13.71
N THR A 411 8.29 13.84 -14.92
CA THR A 411 8.80 13.29 -16.16
C THR A 411 9.81 14.24 -16.77
N ARG A 412 10.93 13.72 -17.27
CA ARG A 412 11.90 14.50 -18.04
C ARG A 412 12.22 13.83 -19.38
N PRO A 413 12.62 14.60 -20.41
CA PRO A 413 13.13 14.03 -21.66
C PRO A 413 14.32 13.10 -21.40
N GLY A 414 14.44 12.05 -22.20
CA GLY A 414 15.55 11.11 -22.24
C GLY A 414 15.71 10.50 -23.63
N LEU A 415 16.77 9.71 -23.82
CA LEU A 415 17.16 9.16 -25.14
C LEU A 415 16.06 8.30 -25.81
N PHE A 416 15.18 7.68 -25.03
CA PHE A 416 14.12 6.80 -25.52
C PHE A 416 12.72 7.33 -25.20
N GLY A 417 12.58 8.66 -25.15
CA GLY A 417 11.36 9.35 -24.74
C GLY A 417 11.41 9.84 -23.30
N ARG A 418 10.26 10.23 -22.76
CA ARG A 418 10.17 10.79 -21.42
C ARG A 418 10.29 9.68 -20.36
N ARG A 419 11.04 9.96 -19.29
CA ARG A 419 11.26 9.06 -18.17
C ARG A 419 10.64 9.63 -16.90
N TYR A 420 9.88 8.81 -16.19
CA TYR A 420 9.39 9.09 -14.84
C TYR A 420 10.54 8.99 -13.81
N THR A 421 10.65 9.99 -12.95
CA THR A 421 11.75 10.18 -11.99
C THR A 421 11.27 11.00 -10.79
N SER A 422 12.13 11.14 -9.79
CA SER A 422 11.91 11.96 -8.59
C SER A 422 12.97 13.07 -8.45
N ARG A 423 12.67 14.05 -7.59
CA ARG A 423 13.59 15.03 -7.00
C ARG A 423 13.14 15.36 -5.58
N GLN A 424 13.98 16.02 -4.80
CA GLN A 424 13.60 16.58 -3.50
C GLN A 424 12.36 17.47 -3.65
N GLY A 425 11.41 17.30 -2.72
CA GLY A 425 10.16 18.04 -2.65
C GLY A 425 10.15 19.00 -1.47
N HIS A 426 9.00 19.12 -0.81
CA HIS A 426 8.81 19.93 0.38
C HIS A 426 9.50 19.33 1.61
N GLY A 427 9.98 20.20 2.50
CA GLY A 427 10.60 19.83 3.77
C GLY A 427 12.05 19.40 3.63
N GLU A 428 12.58 18.80 4.70
CA GLU A 428 13.91 18.21 4.71
C GLU A 428 13.99 17.01 3.75
N PRO A 429 15.20 16.61 3.30
CA PRO A 429 15.37 15.37 2.56
C PRO A 429 14.82 14.17 3.32
N ASN A 430 14.30 13.17 2.59
CA ASN A 430 13.97 11.88 3.20
C ASN A 430 15.23 11.37 3.91
N PRO A 431 15.15 10.97 5.19
CA PRO A 431 16.31 10.56 5.94
C PRO A 431 16.93 9.32 5.28
N SER A 432 18.19 9.41 4.87
CA SER A 432 18.97 8.24 4.42
C SER A 432 19.50 7.41 5.59
N PHE A 433 19.39 7.94 6.82
CA PHE A 433 19.85 7.33 8.05
C PHE A 433 18.97 7.76 9.22
N ILE A 434 18.58 6.80 10.07
CA ILE A 434 17.72 7.03 11.23
C ILE A 434 18.49 6.57 12.49
N PRO A 435 19.00 7.49 13.33
CA PRO A 435 19.83 7.13 14.49
C PRO A 435 19.16 6.15 15.45
N ALA A 436 17.88 6.36 15.79
CA ALA A 436 17.13 5.44 16.66
C ALA A 436 17.01 4.03 16.05
N GLY A 437 16.81 3.95 14.73
CA GLY A 437 16.81 2.68 13.99
C GLY A 437 18.16 1.97 14.03
N GLN A 438 19.26 2.71 13.90
CA GLN A 438 20.61 2.16 14.00
C GLN A 438 20.90 1.61 15.40
N VAL A 439 20.55 2.34 16.46
CA VAL A 439 20.68 1.87 17.85
C VAL A 439 19.89 0.58 18.05
N ALA A 440 18.62 0.54 17.60
CA ALA A 440 17.80 -0.66 17.67
C ALA A 440 18.42 -1.85 16.90
N ASN A 441 19.01 -1.61 15.72
CA ASN A 441 19.68 -2.63 14.91
C ASN A 441 20.93 -3.21 15.62
N GLU A 442 21.73 -2.37 16.24
CA GLU A 442 22.91 -2.77 17.02
C GLU A 442 22.54 -3.57 18.28
N LEU A 443 21.51 -3.12 19.00
CA LEU A 443 20.97 -3.85 20.16
C LEU A 443 20.36 -5.19 19.74
N THR A 444 19.64 -5.22 18.62
CA THR A 444 19.12 -6.47 18.04
C THR A 444 20.27 -7.43 17.74
N ALA A 445 21.32 -6.97 17.06
CA ALA A 445 22.50 -7.78 16.78
C ALA A 445 23.15 -8.34 18.06
N ARG A 446 23.25 -7.53 19.12
CA ARG A 446 23.77 -7.95 20.42
C ARG A 446 22.91 -9.06 21.03
N HIS A 447 21.59 -8.88 21.10
CA HIS A 447 20.66 -9.83 21.72
C HIS A 447 20.55 -11.16 20.97
N ILE A 448 20.77 -11.17 19.65
CA ILE A 448 20.76 -12.40 18.86
C ILE A 448 22.15 -13.05 18.73
N GLY A 449 23.23 -12.42 19.24
CA GLY A 449 24.61 -12.88 19.02
C GLY A 449 25.02 -12.83 17.55
N GLY A 450 24.59 -11.78 16.84
CA GLY A 450 24.79 -11.58 15.42
C GLY A 450 25.50 -10.27 15.09
N MET A 451 25.32 -9.81 13.85
CA MET A 451 25.91 -8.59 13.33
C MET A 451 24.83 -7.68 12.74
N PRO A 452 24.94 -6.36 12.92
CA PRO A 452 24.04 -5.41 12.29
C PRO A 452 24.35 -5.31 10.79
N GLY A 453 23.31 -5.34 9.97
CA GLY A 453 23.34 -5.15 8.53
C GLY A 453 22.52 -3.93 8.10
N GLY A 454 22.75 -3.50 6.86
CA GLY A 454 21.99 -2.47 6.17
C GLY A 454 21.55 -2.95 4.79
N THR A 455 21.27 -2.04 3.87
CA THR A 455 20.92 -2.36 2.47
C THR A 455 21.90 -1.76 1.47
N TRP A 456 21.99 -2.30 0.25
CA TRP A 456 22.86 -1.69 -0.77
C TRP A 456 22.49 -0.24 -1.11
N GLY A 457 21.22 0.13 -0.98
CA GLY A 457 20.74 1.50 -1.19
C GLY A 457 21.35 2.50 -0.21
N ASP A 458 21.53 2.07 1.04
CA ASP A 458 22.16 2.86 2.11
C ASP A 458 23.55 3.38 1.73
N LEU A 459 24.34 2.59 1.00
CA LEU A 459 25.70 2.97 0.61
C LEU A 459 25.73 4.16 -0.38
N ALA A 460 24.61 4.40 -1.05
CA ALA A 460 24.41 5.48 -2.01
C ALA A 460 23.36 6.50 -1.52
N ASP A 461 22.96 6.44 -0.24
CA ASP A 461 21.92 7.29 0.35
C ASP A 461 20.57 7.25 -0.38
N VAL A 462 20.22 6.08 -0.94
CA VAL A 462 18.94 5.81 -1.60
C VAL A 462 18.12 4.87 -0.71
N PRO A 463 17.14 5.37 0.06
CA PRO A 463 16.34 4.53 0.94
C PRO A 463 15.45 3.55 0.16
N ILE A 464 15.17 2.41 0.78
CA ILE A 464 14.19 1.43 0.31
C ILE A 464 12.90 1.65 1.10
N THR A 465 11.77 1.74 0.40
CA THR A 465 10.46 1.92 1.02
C THR A 465 9.45 0.88 0.54
N ALA A 466 8.58 0.46 1.46
CA ALA A 466 7.36 -0.28 1.13
C ALA A 466 6.10 0.60 1.07
N HIS A 467 6.19 1.86 1.52
CA HIS A 467 5.05 2.77 1.62
C HIS A 467 5.24 4.05 0.79
N PHE A 468 5.23 3.88 -0.53
CA PHE A 468 5.19 5.00 -1.47
C PHE A 468 3.76 5.55 -1.59
N ILE A 469 3.56 6.81 -1.20
CA ILE A 469 2.23 7.46 -1.09
C ILE A 469 2.25 8.91 -1.62
N GLY A 470 1.10 9.54 -1.77
CA GLY A 470 0.96 10.93 -2.23
C GLY A 470 1.20 11.13 -3.73
N GLY A 471 1.32 12.39 -4.16
CA GLY A 471 1.45 12.77 -5.58
C GLY A 471 0.14 13.14 -6.26
N CYS A 472 -1.01 12.87 -5.65
CA CYS A 472 -2.32 13.39 -6.02
C CYS A 472 -3.03 13.92 -4.77
N PRO A 473 -2.50 14.97 -4.10
CA PRO A 473 -3.07 15.48 -2.85
C PRO A 473 -4.51 15.94 -3.03
N ILE A 474 -5.29 15.79 -1.95
CA ILE A 474 -6.64 16.30 -1.78
C ILE A 474 -6.56 17.77 -1.38
N GLY A 475 -7.31 18.63 -2.06
CA GLY A 475 -7.40 20.05 -1.72
C GLY A 475 -8.64 20.70 -2.30
N THR A 476 -8.75 22.02 -2.16
CA THR A 476 -9.97 22.76 -2.50
C THR A 476 -9.98 23.30 -3.93
N SER A 477 -8.81 23.35 -4.58
CA SER A 477 -8.66 23.95 -5.90
C SER A 477 -7.58 23.28 -6.75
N PRO A 478 -7.63 23.38 -8.09
CA PRO A 478 -6.53 22.89 -8.94
C PRO A 478 -5.18 23.57 -8.67
N ASP A 479 -5.16 24.73 -8.00
CA ASP A 479 -3.93 25.47 -7.69
C ASP A 479 -3.18 24.93 -6.46
N ASP A 480 -3.87 24.19 -5.60
CA ASP A 480 -3.34 23.59 -4.37
C ASP A 480 -3.31 22.05 -4.39
N SER A 481 -4.01 21.41 -5.33
CA SER A 481 -4.22 19.96 -5.31
C SER A 481 -4.48 19.35 -6.68
N VAL A 482 -4.52 18.01 -6.72
CA VAL A 482 -4.83 17.23 -7.95
C VAL A 482 -6.27 16.73 -7.93
N ILE A 483 -6.76 16.35 -6.75
CA ILE A 483 -8.12 15.87 -6.54
C ILE A 483 -8.85 16.73 -5.51
N ASP A 484 -10.16 16.82 -5.66
CA ASP A 484 -11.02 17.49 -4.70
C ASP A 484 -11.31 16.60 -3.46
N PRO A 485 -12.00 17.10 -2.42
CA PRO A 485 -12.29 16.33 -1.20
C PRO A 485 -13.24 15.15 -1.39
N TYR A 486 -13.82 14.98 -2.59
CA TYR A 486 -14.62 13.82 -2.99
C TYR A 486 -13.84 12.87 -3.92
N HIS A 487 -12.51 13.06 -4.01
CA HIS A 487 -11.59 12.28 -4.82
C HIS A 487 -11.76 12.44 -6.34
N ARG A 488 -12.46 13.49 -6.80
CA ARG A 488 -12.60 13.80 -8.23
C ARG A 488 -11.36 14.55 -8.72
N VAL A 489 -10.80 14.16 -9.86
CA VAL A 489 -9.68 14.88 -10.46
C VAL A 489 -10.14 16.24 -10.95
N HIS A 490 -9.45 17.31 -10.55
CA HIS A 490 -9.77 18.66 -11.00
C HIS A 490 -9.74 18.74 -12.53
N GLY A 491 -10.76 19.38 -13.12
CA GLY A 491 -10.91 19.48 -14.58
C GLY A 491 -11.44 18.21 -15.28
N TYR A 492 -11.59 17.10 -14.55
CA TYR A 492 -12.13 15.82 -15.03
C TYR A 492 -13.05 15.17 -13.98
N PRO A 493 -14.26 15.70 -13.73
CA PRO A 493 -15.13 15.24 -12.65
C PRO A 493 -15.51 13.76 -12.70
N GLY A 494 -15.48 13.16 -13.90
CA GLY A 494 -15.77 11.75 -14.10
C GLY A 494 -14.58 10.79 -13.86
N LEU A 495 -13.43 11.34 -13.44
CA LEU A 495 -12.20 10.62 -13.15
C LEU A 495 -11.88 10.78 -11.66
N SER A 496 -11.65 9.67 -10.95
CA SER A 496 -11.30 9.68 -9.52
C SER A 496 -9.96 9.02 -9.23
N VAL A 497 -9.30 9.40 -8.13
CA VAL A 497 -8.09 8.72 -7.61
C VAL A 497 -8.34 8.26 -6.17
N VAL A 498 -8.17 6.96 -5.91
CA VAL A 498 -8.55 6.36 -4.62
C VAL A 498 -7.50 5.40 -4.04
N ASP A 499 -6.28 5.40 -4.58
CA ASP A 499 -5.17 4.61 -4.03
C ASP A 499 -4.23 5.47 -3.16
N GLY A 500 -3.04 4.92 -2.85
CA GLY A 500 -2.02 5.62 -2.06
C GLY A 500 -1.61 6.98 -2.60
N ALA A 501 -1.88 7.31 -3.88
CA ALA A 501 -1.60 8.63 -4.42
C ALA A 501 -2.48 9.75 -3.82
N ALA A 502 -3.68 9.41 -3.31
CA ALA A 502 -4.61 10.35 -2.67
C ALA A 502 -4.21 10.73 -1.22
N ILE A 503 -3.28 9.98 -0.62
CA ILE A 503 -2.82 10.23 0.76
C ILE A 503 -2.09 11.57 0.81
N THR A 504 -2.70 12.54 1.50
CA THR A 504 -2.28 13.96 1.43
C THR A 504 -1.23 14.33 2.49
N ALA A 505 -1.23 13.63 3.63
CA ALA A 505 -0.32 13.83 4.75
C ALA A 505 0.48 12.56 5.07
N ASN A 506 1.64 12.70 5.72
CA ASN A 506 2.44 11.55 6.14
C ASN A 506 1.72 10.79 7.26
N LEU A 507 1.60 9.47 7.11
CA LEU A 507 0.90 8.60 8.06
C LEU A 507 1.76 8.22 9.26
N GLY A 508 3.07 8.06 9.04
CA GLY A 508 3.98 7.44 10.03
C GLY A 508 3.70 5.97 10.31
N VAL A 509 2.75 5.35 9.61
CA VAL A 509 2.30 3.96 9.76
C VAL A 509 1.92 3.33 8.42
N ASN A 510 1.67 2.02 8.38
CA ASN A 510 1.35 1.31 7.14
C ASN A 510 0.06 1.86 6.47
N PRO A 511 0.06 2.15 5.16
CA PRO A 511 -0.99 2.92 4.51
C PRO A 511 -2.25 2.12 4.13
N SER A 512 -2.20 0.80 4.21
CA SER A 512 -3.24 -0.08 3.65
C SER A 512 -4.62 0.19 4.28
N LEU A 513 -4.68 0.39 5.59
CA LEU A 513 -5.93 0.67 6.29
C LEU A 513 -6.48 2.06 5.91
N THR A 514 -5.63 3.09 5.86
CA THR A 514 -6.05 4.45 5.48
C THR A 514 -6.49 4.54 4.03
N ILE A 515 -5.81 3.89 3.09
CA ILE A 515 -6.26 3.83 1.68
C ILE A 515 -7.65 3.21 1.60
N THR A 516 -7.88 2.13 2.35
CA THR A 516 -9.19 1.45 2.40
C THR A 516 -10.25 2.39 2.99
N ALA A 517 -9.95 3.06 4.11
CA ALA A 517 -10.89 3.98 4.77
C ALA A 517 -11.22 5.21 3.90
N GLN A 518 -10.24 5.81 3.22
CA GLN A 518 -10.49 6.92 2.30
C GLN A 518 -11.32 6.48 1.09
N ALA A 519 -11.09 5.28 0.56
CA ALA A 519 -11.92 4.73 -0.51
C ALA A 519 -13.35 4.43 -0.04
N GLU A 520 -13.51 3.84 1.16
CA GLU A 520 -14.83 3.61 1.78
C GLU A 520 -15.58 4.93 1.92
N ARG A 521 -14.90 5.98 2.41
CA ARG A 521 -15.45 7.33 2.45
C ARG A 521 -15.86 7.79 1.05
N ALA A 522 -14.95 7.81 0.10
CA ALA A 522 -15.19 8.34 -1.24
C ALA A 522 -16.44 7.71 -1.89
N PHE A 523 -16.59 6.38 -1.83
CA PHE A 523 -17.71 5.69 -2.46
C PHE A 523 -18.99 5.66 -1.62
N SER A 524 -18.91 5.89 -0.30
CA SER A 524 -20.11 6.12 0.50
C SER A 524 -20.85 7.40 0.08
N LEU A 525 -20.13 8.39 -0.47
CA LEU A 525 -20.69 9.67 -0.93
C LEU A 525 -21.19 9.62 -2.38
N TRP A 526 -21.02 8.49 -3.09
CA TRP A 526 -21.57 8.34 -4.45
C TRP A 526 -23.06 8.03 -4.40
N PRO A 527 -23.87 8.54 -5.35
CA PRO A 527 -25.28 8.19 -5.44
C PRO A 527 -25.47 6.70 -5.80
N ASN A 528 -26.66 6.16 -5.57
CA ASN A 528 -27.03 4.93 -6.28
C ASN A 528 -27.25 5.24 -7.76
N LYS A 529 -27.12 4.22 -8.61
CA LYS A 529 -27.33 4.39 -10.05
C LYS A 529 -28.75 4.90 -10.33
N GLY A 530 -28.84 6.05 -10.97
CA GLY A 530 -30.11 6.69 -11.34
C GLY A 530 -30.63 7.71 -10.31
N GLU A 531 -30.01 7.78 -9.14
CA GLU A 531 -30.32 8.81 -8.12
C GLU A 531 -29.54 10.10 -8.36
N PRO A 532 -30.04 11.25 -7.84
CA PRO A 532 -29.29 12.50 -7.84
C PRO A 532 -27.97 12.38 -7.07
N ASP A 533 -26.89 12.95 -7.61
CA ASP A 533 -25.60 13.01 -6.91
C ASP A 533 -25.69 13.97 -5.72
N PRO A 534 -25.49 13.51 -4.46
CA PRO A 534 -25.55 14.38 -3.29
C PRO A 534 -24.33 15.31 -3.18
N ARG A 535 -23.24 14.99 -3.88
CA ARG A 535 -22.00 15.76 -3.83
C ARG A 535 -22.21 17.09 -4.56
N PRO A 536 -21.75 18.21 -4.00
CA PRO A 536 -21.74 19.49 -4.69
C PRO A 536 -21.01 19.45 -6.03
N ASP A 537 -21.44 20.31 -6.96
CA ASP A 537 -20.81 20.45 -8.28
C ASP A 537 -19.29 20.75 -8.14
N PRO A 538 -18.44 20.23 -9.04
CA PRO A 538 -17.00 20.50 -9.01
C PRO A 538 -16.68 22.01 -8.98
N GLY A 539 -15.71 22.40 -8.15
CA GLY A 539 -15.31 23.80 -7.96
C GLY A 539 -16.14 24.58 -6.92
N THR A 540 -17.19 23.98 -6.37
CA THR A 540 -17.89 24.56 -5.21
C THR A 540 -17.17 24.23 -3.89
N PRO A 541 -17.31 25.08 -2.85
CA PRO A 541 -16.72 24.80 -1.54
C PRO A 541 -17.12 23.44 -0.97
N TYR A 542 -16.21 22.82 -0.23
CA TYR A 542 -16.48 21.54 0.41
C TYR A 542 -17.64 21.65 1.41
N ARG A 543 -18.47 20.61 1.46
CA ARG A 543 -19.56 20.46 2.42
C ARG A 543 -19.63 19.00 2.83
N ARG A 544 -19.74 18.71 4.12
CA ARG A 544 -20.06 17.33 4.55
C ARG A 544 -21.42 16.93 3.98
N VAL A 545 -21.48 15.78 3.34
CA VAL A 545 -22.72 15.19 2.85
C VAL A 545 -22.92 13.85 3.53
N ASP A 546 -24.18 13.49 3.75
CA ASP A 546 -24.51 12.20 4.35
C ASP A 546 -24.13 11.06 3.39
N PRO A 547 -23.58 9.95 3.92
CA PRO A 547 -23.38 8.74 3.13
C PRO A 547 -24.70 8.25 2.52
N VAL A 548 -24.63 7.77 1.29
CA VAL A 548 -25.76 7.15 0.59
C VAL A 548 -25.69 5.64 0.79
N ASP A 549 -26.73 5.06 1.36
CA ASP A 549 -26.84 3.62 1.51
C ASP A 549 -26.94 2.93 0.14
N PRO A 550 -26.20 1.84 -0.09
CA PRO A 550 -26.33 1.09 -1.33
C PRO A 550 -27.67 0.37 -1.42
N VAL A 551 -28.22 0.27 -2.62
CA VAL A 551 -29.46 -0.48 -2.89
C VAL A 551 -29.35 -1.99 -2.65
N ALA A 552 -28.16 -2.56 -2.75
CA ALA A 552 -27.93 -4.01 -2.62
C ALA A 552 -26.61 -4.33 -1.89
N PRO A 553 -26.51 -4.10 -0.57
CA PRO A 553 -25.32 -4.48 0.20
C PRO A 553 -25.09 -6.00 0.14
N THR A 554 -23.85 -6.41 -0.09
CA THR A 554 -23.49 -7.83 -0.27
C THR A 554 -23.31 -8.62 1.02
N VAL A 555 -22.96 -7.92 2.10
CA VAL A 555 -22.70 -8.53 3.41
C VAL A 555 -23.96 -8.45 4.27
N PRO A 556 -24.48 -9.58 4.80
CA PRO A 556 -25.66 -9.60 5.65
C PRO A 556 -25.52 -8.68 6.86
N ALA A 557 -26.62 -8.02 7.26
CA ALA A 557 -26.62 -7.06 8.37
C ALA A 557 -26.17 -7.64 9.73
N SER A 558 -26.35 -8.94 9.93
CA SER A 558 -25.93 -9.65 11.14
C SER A 558 -24.44 -10.03 11.15
N ALA A 559 -23.73 -9.91 10.02
CA ALA A 559 -22.34 -10.32 9.92
C ALA A 559 -21.39 -9.31 10.58
N PRO A 560 -20.22 -9.74 11.09
CA PRO A 560 -19.22 -8.84 11.67
C PRO A 560 -18.83 -7.68 10.74
N ALA A 561 -18.68 -7.95 9.44
CA ALA A 561 -18.27 -6.96 8.45
C ALA A 561 -19.43 -6.26 7.72
N ALA A 562 -20.68 -6.40 8.20
CA ALA A 562 -21.85 -5.74 7.62
C ALA A 562 -21.59 -4.25 7.35
N LEU A 563 -22.05 -3.74 6.20
CA LEU A 563 -21.94 -2.32 5.93
C LEU A 563 -22.79 -1.56 6.96
N ARG A 564 -22.17 -0.59 7.65
CA ARG A 564 -22.87 0.27 8.61
C ARG A 564 -22.96 1.68 8.04
N PRO A 565 -24.16 2.22 7.80
CA PRO A 565 -24.35 3.63 7.53
C PRO A 565 -23.89 4.40 8.77
N THR A 566 -23.01 5.36 8.59
CA THR A 566 -22.56 6.21 9.70
C THR A 566 -22.86 7.65 9.32
N ALA A 567 -23.91 8.22 9.91
CA ALA A 567 -24.11 9.66 9.88
C ALA A 567 -22.79 10.32 10.33
N VAL A 568 -22.26 11.24 9.52
CA VAL A 568 -21.07 11.98 9.91
C VAL A 568 -21.48 12.88 11.08
N PRO A 569 -20.82 12.81 12.25
CA PRO A 569 -21.13 13.72 13.34
C PRO A 569 -21.03 15.17 12.85
N PRO A 570 -21.96 16.07 13.25
CA PRO A 570 -21.82 17.48 12.94
C PRO A 570 -20.45 17.98 13.40
N ARG A 571 -19.85 18.91 12.64
CA ARG A 571 -18.59 19.54 13.04
C ARG A 571 -18.80 20.10 14.45
N ALA A 572 -17.95 19.73 15.40
CA ALA A 572 -17.92 20.43 16.68
C ALA A 572 -17.50 21.87 16.35
N ASP A 573 -18.45 22.80 16.42
CA ASP A 573 -18.14 24.21 16.28
C ASP A 573 -17.09 24.55 17.32
N ALA A 574 -15.97 25.13 16.87
CA ALA A 574 -15.00 25.70 17.78
C ALA A 574 -15.77 26.73 18.61
N CYS A 575 -15.90 26.49 19.92
CA CYS A 575 -16.32 27.55 20.82
C CYS A 575 -15.32 28.70 20.65
N ASP A 576 -15.85 29.88 20.30
CA ASP A 576 -15.11 31.13 20.11
C ASP A 576 -14.17 31.47 21.27
#